data_AF-N9V3U1-F1
#
_entry.id   AF-N9V3U1-F1
#
_cell.length_a   1.000
_cell.length_b   1.000
_cell.length_c   1.000
_cell.angle_alpha   90.00
_cell.angle_beta   90.00
_cell.angle_gamma   90.00
#
_symmetry.space_group_name_H-M   'P 1'
#
loop_
_entity.id
_entity.type
_entity.pdbx_description
1 polymer ?
#
loop_
_entity_poly.entity_id
_entity_poly.type
_entity_poly.pdbx_seq_one_letter_code
_entity_poly.pdbx_strand_id
1 'polypeptide(L)'
;MKLTHKLIIATTPISLPIIASSCSNQDDQIYHIQLELNELGKTMHNIEIFNKVNELLDNGKNSNQIIQYLNQFFVNSINSEFDFVSINTLNNDQLELKLKSKKNNNRTFIISGLEKYIEKSPEKGKITDPFVKVGDIEISTTVAENGKRISAIEFSNIFAKKYRELNSSTQMLFDWLISNKYITITGDYKQSNWDYFFKDTSHADGSNEFHAYISAIDKQTGKVFRSFNDKGEPGFSIFGWNQIIIAQDIHILRNSNVNKEGENITANQFINELNSINTIKQKLNVISKYTDQKFAEFTEKSIENVDYDINAKLLENNKVSLTIKFKGKSASSYAIQNTFEAYISGFKKS
;
A
#
# COMPACT_ATOMS: atom_id res chain seq x y z
N MET A 1 28.89 -54.11 2.56
CA MET A 1 28.28 -55.46 2.45
C MET A 1 26.76 -55.25 2.42
N LYS A 2 26.13 -55.38 1.24
CA LYS A 2 25.12 -56.42 0.88
C LYS A 2 23.85 -56.38 1.77
N LEU A 3 22.60 -56.37 1.27
CA LEU A 3 22.04 -56.78 -0.02
C LEU A 3 20.66 -56.13 -0.27
N THR A 4 20.40 -55.91 -1.55
CA THR A 4 19.12 -55.72 -2.24
C THR A 4 18.07 -56.79 -1.94
N HIS A 5 16.77 -56.42 -2.01
CA HIS A 5 15.74 -57.24 -2.65
C HIS A 5 14.83 -56.37 -3.52
N LYS A 6 14.75 -56.73 -4.80
CA LYS A 6 13.78 -56.29 -5.81
C LYS A 6 12.43 -56.93 -5.54
N LEU A 7 11.34 -56.22 -5.84
CA LEU A 7 10.15 -56.86 -6.38
C LEU A 7 9.78 -56.18 -7.69
N ILE A 8 9.98 -56.91 -8.78
CA ILE A 8 9.51 -56.59 -10.13
C ILE A 8 8.16 -57.28 -10.24
N ILE A 9 7.10 -56.51 -10.52
CA ILE A 9 5.84 -57.07 -11.00
C ILE A 9 5.83 -56.85 -12.51
N ALA A 10 5.95 -57.95 -13.23
CA ALA A 10 5.71 -58.02 -14.66
C ALA A 10 4.21 -57.93 -14.92
N THR A 11 3.80 -57.07 -15.84
CA THR A 11 2.50 -57.18 -16.50
C THR A 11 2.74 -57.28 -18.00
N THR A 12 2.42 -58.45 -18.53
CA THR A 12 2.35 -58.75 -19.95
C THR A 12 1.34 -57.84 -20.66
N PRO A 13 1.59 -57.47 -21.92
CA PRO A 13 0.68 -56.62 -22.68
C PRO A 13 -0.52 -57.45 -23.16
N ILE A 14 -1.72 -57.10 -22.74
CA ILE A 14 -2.94 -57.54 -23.41
C ILE A 14 -3.18 -56.56 -24.56
N SER A 15 -2.93 -57.04 -25.77
CA SER A 15 -3.31 -56.41 -27.02
C SER A 15 -4.82 -56.17 -27.05
N LEU A 16 -5.22 -54.90 -27.01
CA LEU A 16 -6.56 -54.48 -27.42
C LEU A 16 -6.46 -53.97 -28.87
N PRO A 17 -7.46 -54.25 -29.72
CA PRO A 17 -7.38 -54.04 -31.14
C PRO A 17 -7.20 -52.55 -31.43
N ILE A 18 -6.22 -52.25 -32.29
CA ILE A 18 -6.14 -50.99 -33.02
C ILE A 18 -7.40 -50.92 -33.89
N ILE A 19 -8.47 -50.34 -33.35
CA ILE A 19 -9.47 -49.71 -34.17
C ILE A 19 -8.80 -48.42 -34.63
N ALA A 20 -8.21 -48.47 -35.82
CA ALA A 20 -7.90 -47.31 -36.61
C ALA A 20 -9.21 -46.59 -36.94
N SER A 21 -9.75 -45.86 -35.96
CA SER A 21 -10.62 -44.73 -36.24
C SER A 21 -9.69 -43.59 -36.56
N SER A 22 -9.61 -43.25 -37.83
CA SER A 22 -9.01 -42.03 -38.33
C SER A 22 -9.72 -40.82 -37.70
N CYS A 23 -9.37 -40.48 -36.46
CA CYS A 23 -9.42 -39.10 -36.05
C CYS A 23 -8.18 -38.47 -36.67
N SER A 24 -8.35 -37.88 -37.85
CA SER A 24 -7.47 -36.78 -38.25
C SER A 24 -7.25 -35.92 -37.01
N ASN A 25 -5.99 -35.75 -36.61
CA ASN A 25 -5.59 -34.57 -35.87
C ASN A 25 -6.03 -33.41 -36.76
N GLN A 26 -7.26 -32.91 -36.54
CA GLN A 26 -7.61 -31.59 -37.02
C GLN A 26 -6.74 -30.70 -36.18
N ASP A 27 -5.64 -30.28 -36.80
CA ASP A 27 -4.76 -29.23 -36.32
C ASP A 27 -5.61 -28.20 -35.57
N ASP A 28 -5.26 -27.95 -34.30
CA ASP A 28 -5.66 -26.73 -33.62
C ASP A 28 -5.13 -25.58 -34.48
N GLN A 29 -5.92 -25.12 -35.46
CA GLN A 29 -5.58 -23.96 -36.26
C GLN A 29 -5.61 -22.78 -35.29
N ILE A 30 -4.42 -22.38 -34.86
CA ILE A 30 -4.17 -21.20 -34.04
C ILE A 30 -4.53 -19.99 -34.92
N TYR A 31 -5.78 -19.59 -34.89
CA TYR A 31 -6.21 -18.32 -35.47
C TYR A 31 -5.76 -17.20 -34.54
N HIS A 32 -4.59 -16.62 -34.83
CA HIS A 32 -4.12 -15.41 -34.16
C HIS A 32 -5.02 -14.23 -34.52
N ILE A 33 -6.08 -14.05 -33.73
CA ILE A 33 -6.93 -12.87 -33.80
C ILE A 33 -6.40 -11.89 -32.76
N GLN A 34 -5.97 -10.72 -33.23
CA GLN A 34 -5.55 -9.63 -32.37
C GLN A 34 -6.78 -8.83 -31.93
N LEU A 35 -7.03 -8.77 -30.62
CA LEU A 35 -8.10 -7.95 -30.05
C LEU A 35 -7.57 -6.52 -29.82
N GLU A 36 -8.31 -5.52 -30.30
CA GLU A 36 -7.98 -4.11 -30.08
C GLU A 36 -8.38 -3.69 -28.67
N LEU A 37 -7.43 -3.13 -27.92
CA LEU A 37 -7.64 -2.63 -26.56
C LEU A 37 -8.32 -1.25 -26.56
N ASN A 38 -9.27 -1.07 -25.65
CA ASN A 38 -9.80 0.26 -25.33
C ASN A 38 -8.87 1.01 -24.37
N GLU A 39 -9.25 2.22 -23.96
CA GLU A 39 -8.44 3.05 -23.06
C GLU A 39 -8.16 2.38 -21.70
N LEU A 40 -9.12 1.67 -21.12
CA LEU A 40 -8.88 0.92 -19.88
C LEU A 40 -7.84 -0.19 -20.13
N GLY A 41 -8.05 -1.01 -21.17
CA GLY A 41 -7.15 -2.11 -21.53
C GLY A 41 -5.71 -1.67 -21.75
N LYS A 42 -5.49 -0.54 -22.43
CA LYS A 42 -4.14 0.05 -22.64
C LYS A 42 -3.42 0.43 -21.35
N THR A 43 -4.16 0.63 -20.25
CA THR A 43 -3.58 0.95 -18.94
C THR A 43 -3.43 -0.25 -18.03
N MET A 44 -3.81 -1.46 -18.46
CA MET A 44 -3.68 -2.67 -17.65
C MET A 44 -2.32 -3.32 -17.88
N HIS A 45 -1.73 -3.90 -16.84
CA HIS A 45 -0.64 -4.84 -17.00
C HIS A 45 -1.19 -6.25 -17.26
N ASN A 46 -0.44 -7.07 -18.02
CA ASN A 46 -0.82 -8.46 -18.28
C ASN A 46 -1.09 -9.26 -16.99
N ILE A 47 -0.25 -9.09 -15.97
CA ILE A 47 -0.31 -9.82 -14.72
C ILE A 47 -1.55 -9.46 -13.88
N GLU A 48 -2.03 -8.21 -13.99
CA GLU A 48 -3.25 -7.75 -13.30
C GLU A 48 -4.47 -8.47 -13.86
N ILE A 49 -4.59 -8.52 -15.20
CA ILE A 49 -5.68 -9.23 -15.86
C ILE A 49 -5.60 -10.73 -15.56
N PHE A 50 -4.40 -11.33 -15.69
CA PHE A 50 -4.17 -12.75 -15.41
C PHE A 50 -4.58 -13.13 -13.99
N ASN A 51 -4.12 -12.39 -12.98
CA ASN A 51 -4.45 -12.65 -11.58
C ASN A 51 -5.95 -12.54 -11.32
N LYS A 52 -6.61 -11.52 -11.88
CA LYS A 52 -8.05 -11.33 -11.69
C LYS A 52 -8.87 -12.44 -12.37
N VAL A 53 -8.46 -12.93 -13.53
CA VAL A 53 -9.12 -14.10 -14.15
C VAL A 53 -8.99 -15.33 -13.27
N ASN A 54 -7.80 -15.60 -12.71
CA ASN A 54 -7.62 -16.73 -11.79
C ASN A 54 -8.44 -16.58 -10.51
N GLU A 55 -8.51 -15.38 -9.93
CA GLU A 55 -9.39 -15.09 -8.79
C GLU A 55 -10.87 -15.37 -9.11
N LEU A 56 -11.34 -14.99 -10.31
CA LEU A 56 -12.71 -15.29 -10.75
C LEU A 56 -12.92 -16.81 -10.90
N LEU A 57 -11.94 -17.54 -11.44
CA LEU A 57 -11.98 -19.01 -11.55
C LEU A 57 -12.04 -19.68 -10.17
N ASP A 58 -11.18 -19.27 -9.24
CA ASP A 58 -11.13 -19.80 -7.87
C ASP A 58 -12.44 -19.54 -7.12
N ASN A 59 -13.10 -18.42 -7.42
CA ASN A 59 -14.43 -18.06 -6.92
C ASN A 59 -15.60 -18.73 -7.68
N GLY A 60 -15.31 -19.72 -8.53
CA GLY A 60 -16.32 -20.51 -9.24
C GLY A 60 -17.11 -19.73 -10.30
N LYS A 61 -16.57 -18.61 -10.80
CA LYS A 61 -17.22 -17.86 -11.88
C LYS A 61 -17.21 -18.68 -13.17
N ASN A 62 -18.31 -18.64 -13.89
CA ASN A 62 -18.46 -19.39 -15.13
C ASN A 62 -17.80 -18.67 -16.32
N SER A 63 -17.67 -19.40 -17.42
CA SER A 63 -17.14 -18.94 -18.70
C SER A 63 -17.69 -17.58 -19.17
N ASN A 64 -19.01 -17.39 -19.12
CA ASN A 64 -19.65 -16.14 -19.55
C ASN A 64 -19.25 -14.96 -18.66
N GLN A 65 -19.16 -15.17 -17.34
CA GLN A 65 -18.73 -14.13 -16.41
C GLN A 65 -17.27 -13.72 -16.63
N ILE A 66 -16.39 -14.67 -16.94
CA ILE A 66 -14.98 -14.39 -17.26
C ILE A 66 -14.87 -13.61 -18.58
N ILE A 67 -15.64 -14.01 -19.61
CA ILE A 67 -15.68 -13.29 -20.88
C ILE A 67 -16.24 -11.87 -20.71
N GLN A 68 -17.29 -11.69 -19.90
CA GLN A 68 -17.82 -10.37 -19.56
C GLN A 68 -16.78 -9.49 -18.87
N TYR A 69 -15.99 -10.05 -17.97
CA TYR A 69 -14.86 -9.34 -17.36
C TYR A 69 -13.82 -8.93 -18.42
N LEU A 70 -13.36 -9.86 -19.26
CA LEU A 70 -12.37 -9.59 -20.31
C LEU A 70 -12.86 -8.53 -21.32
N ASN A 71 -14.15 -8.53 -21.65
CA ASN A 71 -14.76 -7.58 -22.58
C ASN A 71 -14.71 -6.12 -22.10
N GLN A 72 -14.40 -5.86 -20.83
CA GLN A 72 -14.18 -4.48 -20.33
C GLN A 72 -12.93 -3.82 -20.91
N PHE A 73 -12.00 -4.59 -21.47
CA PHE A 73 -10.70 -4.10 -21.95
C PHE A 73 -10.60 -3.93 -23.46
N PHE A 74 -11.60 -4.36 -24.23
CA PHE A 74 -11.55 -4.38 -25.69
C PHE A 74 -12.49 -3.35 -26.31
N VAL A 75 -12.14 -2.85 -27.50
CA VAL A 75 -13.04 -2.04 -28.33
C VAL A 75 -14.18 -2.91 -28.87
N ASN A 76 -13.85 -4.12 -29.31
CA ASN A 76 -14.80 -5.10 -29.81
C ASN A 76 -14.91 -6.27 -28.83
N SER A 77 -16.13 -6.57 -28.38
CA SER A 77 -16.37 -7.66 -27.43
C SER A 77 -16.17 -9.03 -28.06
N ILE A 78 -15.58 -9.95 -27.29
CA ILE A 78 -15.58 -11.38 -27.57
C ILE A 78 -17.03 -11.87 -27.57
N ASN A 79 -17.41 -12.56 -28.64
CA ASN A 79 -18.77 -13.06 -28.85
C ASN A 79 -19.16 -14.14 -27.81
N SER A 80 -20.44 -14.14 -27.42
CA SER A 80 -21.09 -15.12 -26.54
C SER A 80 -21.06 -16.59 -27.00
N GLU A 81 -20.62 -16.85 -28.24
CA GLU A 81 -20.46 -18.19 -28.80
C GLU A 81 -19.20 -18.92 -28.32
N PHE A 82 -18.33 -18.22 -27.60
CA PHE A 82 -17.10 -18.77 -27.05
C PHE A 82 -17.26 -19.13 -25.59
N ASP A 83 -16.56 -20.19 -25.18
CA ASP A 83 -16.33 -20.55 -23.80
C ASP A 83 -14.88 -20.31 -23.40
N PHE A 84 -14.67 -19.72 -22.23
CA PHE A 84 -13.33 -19.53 -21.66
C PHE A 84 -12.67 -20.88 -21.34
N VAL A 85 -11.40 -21.05 -21.74
CA VAL A 85 -10.60 -22.24 -21.44
C VAL A 85 -9.43 -21.89 -20.53
N SER A 86 -8.57 -20.96 -20.95
CA SER A 86 -7.40 -20.56 -20.15
C SER A 86 -6.88 -19.19 -20.55
N ILE A 87 -6.10 -18.59 -19.66
CA ILE A 87 -5.33 -17.37 -19.93
C ILE A 87 -3.88 -17.60 -19.48
N ASN A 88 -2.91 -17.14 -20.27
CA ASN A 88 -1.48 -17.21 -19.94
C ASN A 88 -0.82 -15.87 -20.23
N THR A 89 0.22 -15.54 -19.47
CA THR A 89 1.14 -14.46 -19.82
C THR A 89 2.16 -14.95 -20.85
N LEU A 90 2.45 -14.14 -21.87
CA LEU A 90 3.45 -14.47 -22.89
C LEU A 90 4.75 -13.67 -22.70
N ASN A 91 4.61 -12.36 -22.53
CA ASN A 91 5.67 -11.39 -22.24
C ASN A 91 5.05 -10.18 -21.54
N ASN A 92 5.85 -9.17 -21.20
CA ASN A 92 5.49 -8.09 -20.28
C ASN A 92 4.33 -7.18 -20.73
N ASP A 93 3.87 -7.27 -21.98
CA ASP A 93 2.75 -6.50 -22.55
C ASP A 93 1.72 -7.35 -23.31
N GLN A 94 1.77 -8.69 -23.16
CA GLN A 94 0.87 -9.59 -23.89
C GLN A 94 0.28 -10.71 -23.02
N LEU A 95 -0.93 -11.13 -23.41
CA LEU A 95 -1.65 -12.28 -22.89
C LEU A 95 -2.08 -13.21 -24.03
N GLU A 96 -2.04 -14.51 -23.76
CA GLU A 96 -2.67 -15.55 -24.56
C GLU A 96 -4.00 -15.92 -23.93
N LEU A 97 -5.09 -15.82 -24.68
CA LEU A 97 -6.42 -16.23 -24.27
C LEU A 97 -6.88 -17.42 -25.12
N LYS A 98 -7.12 -18.57 -24.50
CA LYS A 98 -7.69 -19.74 -25.18
C LYS A 98 -9.19 -19.81 -24.93
N LEU A 99 -9.96 -19.86 -26.01
CA LEU A 99 -11.41 -19.97 -26.01
C LEU A 99 -11.84 -21.19 -26.83
N LYS A 100 -12.90 -21.87 -26.41
CA LYS A 100 -13.53 -22.96 -27.17
C LYS A 100 -14.80 -22.45 -27.83
N SER A 101 -14.96 -22.61 -29.14
CA SER A 101 -16.23 -22.28 -29.77
C SER A 101 -17.29 -23.33 -29.43
N LYS A 102 -18.54 -22.92 -29.23
CA LYS A 102 -19.67 -23.85 -29.09
C LYS A 102 -19.95 -24.67 -30.37
N LYS A 103 -19.37 -24.25 -31.51
CA LYS A 103 -19.59 -24.89 -32.83
C LYS A 103 -18.34 -25.54 -33.44
N ASN A 104 -17.11 -25.17 -33.03
CA ASN A 104 -15.84 -25.58 -33.66
C ASN A 104 -14.67 -25.66 -32.65
N ASN A 105 -13.47 -26.07 -33.12
CA ASN A 105 -12.21 -26.24 -32.35
C ASN A 105 -11.79 -25.03 -31.50
N ASN A 106 -10.84 -25.27 -30.60
CA ASN A 106 -10.22 -24.26 -29.75
C ASN A 106 -9.62 -23.12 -30.59
N ARG A 107 -9.73 -21.89 -30.10
CA ARG A 107 -9.12 -20.70 -30.68
C ARG A 107 -8.21 -20.04 -29.65
N THR A 108 -7.08 -19.54 -30.12
CA THR A 108 -6.10 -18.83 -29.31
C THR A 108 -6.01 -17.40 -29.77
N PHE A 109 -6.32 -16.47 -28.88
CA PHE A 109 -6.25 -15.03 -29.11
C PHE A 109 -4.99 -14.49 -28.45
N ILE A 110 -4.32 -13.54 -29.12
CA ILE A 110 -3.19 -12.80 -28.55
C ILE A 110 -3.67 -11.38 -28.29
N ILE A 111 -3.64 -11.00 -27.02
CA ILE A 111 -3.94 -9.64 -26.58
C ILE A 111 -2.60 -8.92 -26.44
N SER A 112 -2.40 -7.86 -27.20
CA SER A 112 -1.15 -7.09 -27.25
C SER A 112 -1.40 -5.60 -27.05
N GLY A 113 -0.37 -4.87 -26.61
CA GLY A 113 -0.45 -3.43 -26.38
C GLY A 113 -0.94 -3.05 -24.99
N LEU A 114 -0.89 -4.00 -24.05
CA LEU A 114 -1.06 -3.74 -22.62
C LEU A 114 0.10 -2.86 -22.12
N GLU A 115 -0.09 -2.20 -20.98
CA GLU A 115 0.97 -1.43 -20.36
C GLU A 115 2.09 -2.39 -19.89
N LYS A 116 3.34 -2.00 -20.12
CA LYS A 116 4.49 -2.77 -19.64
C LYS A 116 4.65 -2.52 -18.16
N TYR A 117 4.73 -3.59 -17.38
CA TYR A 117 5.20 -3.49 -16.01
C TYR A 117 6.69 -3.11 -16.01
N ILE A 118 7.00 -1.87 -15.62
CA ILE A 118 8.36 -1.38 -15.43
C ILE A 118 8.56 -1.13 -13.93
N GLU A 119 9.32 -2.01 -13.30
CA GLU A 119 9.79 -1.80 -11.93
C GLU A 119 10.67 -0.54 -11.89
N LYS A 120 10.34 0.42 -11.02
CA LYS A 120 11.12 1.66 -10.87
C LYS A 120 12.27 1.44 -9.89
N SER A 121 13.35 2.22 -10.00
CA SER A 121 14.42 2.15 -9.01
C SER A 121 13.95 2.67 -7.64
N PRO A 122 14.34 2.03 -6.52
CA PRO A 122 14.06 2.42 -5.14
C PRO A 122 14.00 3.93 -4.86
N GLU A 123 15.06 4.66 -5.23
CA GLU A 123 15.20 6.06 -4.84
C GLU A 123 14.36 7.07 -5.64
N LYS A 124 13.84 6.68 -6.81
CA LYS A 124 13.10 7.60 -7.71
C LYS A 124 11.59 7.63 -7.46
N GLY A 125 11.09 6.79 -6.55
CA GLY A 125 9.66 6.66 -6.20
C GLY A 125 9.28 7.21 -4.82
N LYS A 126 10.23 7.76 -4.06
CA LYS A 126 10.03 8.12 -2.65
C LYS A 126 8.99 9.24 -2.49
N ILE A 127 7.79 8.89 -2.05
CA ILE A 127 6.78 9.86 -1.60
C ILE A 127 6.89 9.99 -0.08
N THR A 128 7.53 11.05 0.41
CA THR A 128 7.63 11.38 1.84
C THR A 128 6.48 12.28 2.29
N ASP A 129 5.24 11.87 2.01
CA ASP A 129 4.07 12.63 2.42
C ASP A 129 3.53 12.09 3.76
N PRO A 130 3.29 12.94 4.78
CA PRO A 130 2.61 12.55 6.02
C PRO A 130 1.19 12.02 5.80
N PHE A 131 0.59 12.28 4.63
CA PHE A 131 -0.71 11.78 4.22
C PHE A 131 -0.61 11.12 2.85
N VAL A 132 -0.81 9.82 2.80
CA VAL A 132 -0.66 9.05 1.56
C VAL A 132 -2.03 8.67 1.02
N LYS A 133 -2.35 9.15 -0.18
CA LYS A 133 -3.56 8.76 -0.90
C LYS A 133 -3.38 7.41 -1.57
N VAL A 134 -4.25 6.47 -1.26
CA VAL A 134 -4.23 5.08 -1.72
C VAL A 134 -5.61 4.74 -2.30
N GLY A 135 -5.77 4.75 -3.62
CA GLY A 135 -7.09 4.59 -4.23
C GLY A 135 -8.02 5.75 -3.83
N ASP A 136 -9.12 5.43 -3.14
CA ASP A 136 -10.09 6.41 -2.64
C ASP A 136 -9.93 6.77 -1.15
N ILE A 137 -8.93 6.22 -0.45
CA ILE A 137 -8.62 6.57 0.95
C ILE A 137 -7.35 7.40 1.06
N GLU A 138 -7.23 8.13 2.18
CA GLU A 138 -5.99 8.78 2.61
C GLU A 138 -5.58 8.19 3.95
N ILE A 139 -4.33 7.75 4.08
CA ILE A 139 -3.81 7.11 5.29
C ILE A 139 -2.68 7.97 5.84
N SER A 140 -2.67 8.16 7.15
CA SER A 140 -1.59 8.81 7.89
C SER A 140 -1.26 7.99 9.13
N THR A 141 -0.01 8.02 9.58
CA THR A 141 0.30 7.51 10.92
C THR A 141 -0.29 8.43 11.98
N THR A 142 -0.87 7.85 13.02
CA THR A 142 -1.37 8.58 14.17
C THR A 142 -0.96 7.76 15.36
N VAL A 143 -0.04 8.26 16.17
CA VAL A 143 0.43 7.49 17.32
C VAL A 143 -0.33 7.97 18.55
N ALA A 144 -1.25 7.15 19.06
CA ALA A 144 -1.92 7.44 20.32
C ALA A 144 -1.16 6.92 21.53
N GLU A 145 -1.73 7.24 22.70
CA GLU A 145 -1.20 7.07 24.05
C GLU A 145 -0.56 5.70 24.36
N ASN A 146 -1.02 4.61 23.74
CA ASN A 146 -0.44 3.28 23.91
C ASN A 146 0.70 2.95 22.92
N GLY A 147 0.69 3.57 21.73
CA GLY A 147 1.83 3.53 20.80
C GLY A 147 2.98 4.49 21.18
N LYS A 148 2.75 5.39 22.14
CA LYS A 148 3.72 6.40 22.61
C LYS A 148 5.01 5.82 23.22
N ARG A 149 5.05 4.53 23.58
CA ARG A 149 6.18 3.92 24.30
C ARG A 149 6.97 2.89 23.50
N ILE A 150 6.68 2.72 22.22
CA ILE A 150 7.33 1.71 21.38
C ILE A 150 8.07 2.38 20.22
N SER A 151 9.36 2.10 20.11
CA SER A 151 10.21 2.49 18.98
C SER A 151 9.70 1.91 17.66
N ALA A 152 10.16 2.44 16.52
CA ALA A 152 9.80 1.90 15.21
C ALA A 152 10.15 0.40 15.09
N ILE A 153 11.27 -0.02 15.69
CA ILE A 153 11.70 -1.43 15.72
C ILE A 153 10.73 -2.28 16.54
N GLU A 154 10.35 -1.84 17.74
CA GLU A 154 9.38 -2.55 18.59
C GLU A 154 8.03 -2.65 17.90
N PHE A 155 7.57 -1.57 17.27
CA PHE A 155 6.35 -1.62 16.49
C PHE A 155 6.46 -2.56 15.29
N SER A 156 7.58 -2.56 14.55
CA SER A 156 7.80 -3.48 13.43
C SER A 156 7.63 -4.93 13.86
N ASN A 157 8.09 -5.29 15.06
CA ASN A 157 7.92 -6.62 15.63
C ASN A 157 6.45 -6.92 15.97
N ILE A 158 5.73 -5.95 16.58
CA ILE A 158 4.30 -6.08 16.90
C ILE A 158 3.47 -6.22 15.62
N PHE A 159 3.74 -5.38 14.62
CA PHE A 159 3.09 -5.40 13.32
C PHE A 159 3.31 -6.74 12.62
N ALA A 160 4.56 -7.20 12.50
CA ALA A 160 4.87 -8.47 11.85
C ALA A 160 4.26 -9.68 12.57
N LYS A 161 4.15 -9.62 13.90
CA LYS A 161 3.42 -10.63 14.68
C LYS A 161 1.93 -10.57 14.35
N LYS A 162 1.33 -9.38 14.37
CA LYS A 162 -0.11 -9.23 14.15
C LYS A 162 -0.56 -9.55 12.72
N TYR A 163 0.25 -9.17 11.73
CA TYR A 163 0.07 -9.51 10.33
C TYR A 163 -0.04 -11.04 10.15
N ARG A 164 0.87 -11.80 10.78
CA ARG A 164 0.84 -13.28 10.77
C ARG A 164 -0.35 -13.86 11.52
N GLU A 165 -0.68 -13.34 12.71
CA GLU A 165 -1.84 -13.80 13.49
C GLU A 165 -3.17 -13.65 12.75
N LEU A 166 -3.32 -12.58 11.97
CA LEU A 166 -4.54 -12.27 11.23
C LEU A 166 -4.61 -12.97 9.86
N ASN A 167 -3.67 -13.88 9.55
CA ASN A 167 -3.55 -14.52 8.23
C ASN A 167 -3.64 -13.51 7.08
N SER A 168 -3.02 -12.34 7.24
CA SER A 168 -3.05 -11.26 6.24
C SER A 168 -4.45 -10.69 5.93
N SER A 169 -5.46 -10.92 6.80
CA SER A 169 -6.77 -10.28 6.69
C SER A 169 -6.63 -8.77 6.83
N THR A 170 -6.59 -8.08 5.69
CA THR A 170 -6.20 -6.67 5.68
C THR A 170 -7.25 -5.77 6.32
N GLN A 171 -8.54 -6.09 6.17
CA GLN A 171 -9.59 -5.36 6.88
C GLN A 171 -9.40 -5.44 8.40
N MET A 172 -9.12 -6.64 8.94
CA MET A 172 -8.87 -6.83 10.36
C MET A 172 -7.59 -6.13 10.83
N LEU A 173 -6.57 -6.09 9.98
CA LEU A 173 -5.33 -5.38 10.27
C LEU A 173 -5.55 -3.87 10.31
N PHE A 174 -6.31 -3.29 9.38
CA PHE A 174 -6.74 -1.90 9.43
C PHE A 174 -7.58 -1.60 10.67
N ASP A 175 -8.58 -2.43 10.97
CA ASP A 175 -9.41 -2.28 12.17
C ASP A 175 -8.55 -2.28 13.44
N TRP A 176 -7.56 -3.17 13.52
CA TRP A 176 -6.62 -3.23 14.64
C TRP A 176 -5.72 -1.99 14.70
N LEU A 177 -5.15 -1.55 13.58
CA LEU A 177 -4.32 -0.35 13.51
C LEU A 177 -5.10 0.91 13.92
N ILE A 178 -6.34 1.06 13.48
CA ILE A 178 -7.23 2.19 13.82
C ILE A 178 -7.64 2.13 15.29
N SER A 179 -8.08 0.95 15.77
CA SER A 179 -8.56 0.78 17.16
C SER A 179 -7.47 1.03 18.19
N ASN A 180 -6.23 0.62 17.86
CA ASN A 180 -5.06 0.92 18.69
C ASN A 180 -4.46 2.31 18.38
N LYS A 181 -5.05 3.03 17.43
CA LYS A 181 -4.66 4.37 16.99
C LYS A 181 -3.15 4.39 16.69
N TYR A 182 -2.74 3.56 15.74
CA TYR A 182 -1.43 3.57 15.08
C TYR A 182 -1.48 4.32 13.74
N ILE A 183 -2.67 4.38 13.12
CA ILE A 183 -2.94 5.12 11.89
C ILE A 183 -4.29 5.84 12.00
N THR A 184 -4.46 6.88 11.18
CA THR A 184 -5.75 7.47 10.84
C THR A 184 -6.01 7.22 9.35
N ILE A 185 -7.26 6.91 9.01
CA ILE A 185 -7.72 6.76 7.62
C ILE A 185 -8.87 7.74 7.40
N THR A 186 -8.77 8.53 6.34
CA THR A 186 -9.87 9.32 5.79
C THR A 186 -10.47 8.54 4.61
N GLY A 187 -11.80 8.38 4.60
CA GLY A 187 -12.53 7.58 3.61
C GLY A 187 -13.03 6.24 4.17
N ASP A 188 -13.94 5.57 3.44
CA ASP A 188 -14.51 4.28 3.83
C ASP A 188 -13.79 3.13 3.12
N TYR A 189 -12.70 2.63 3.73
CA TYR A 189 -11.94 1.51 3.18
C TYR A 189 -12.73 0.17 3.16
N LYS A 190 -13.84 0.06 3.90
CA LYS A 190 -14.67 -1.16 3.94
C LYS A 190 -15.63 -1.22 2.75
N GLN A 191 -16.17 -0.07 2.35
CA GLN A 191 -17.05 0.08 1.18
C GLN A 191 -16.34 0.61 -0.07
N SER A 192 -15.01 0.76 -0.02
CA SER A 192 -14.18 1.22 -1.13
C SER A 192 -14.34 0.37 -2.39
N ASN A 193 -14.11 0.97 -3.56
CA ASN A 193 -13.97 0.25 -4.82
C ASN A 193 -12.66 -0.55 -4.90
N TRP A 194 -11.76 -0.36 -3.95
CA TRP A 194 -10.47 -1.01 -3.87
C TRP A 194 -10.45 -2.07 -2.77
N ASP A 195 -9.76 -3.17 -3.06
CA ASP A 195 -9.26 -4.09 -2.06
C ASP A 195 -7.87 -3.65 -1.64
N TYR A 196 -7.71 -3.33 -0.36
CA TYR A 196 -6.46 -2.89 0.21
C TYR A 196 -5.71 -4.05 0.85
N PHE A 197 -4.39 -4.06 0.73
CA PHE A 197 -3.51 -5.10 1.27
C PHE A 197 -2.25 -4.49 1.88
N PHE A 198 -1.88 -4.91 3.09
CA PHE A 198 -0.52 -4.66 3.58
C PHE A 198 0.44 -5.72 3.03
N LYS A 199 1.68 -5.34 2.76
CA LYS A 199 2.76 -6.30 2.48
C LYS A 199 3.51 -6.66 3.74
N ASP A 200 3.98 -7.89 3.78
CA ASP A 200 4.83 -8.44 4.85
C ASP A 200 6.22 -7.81 4.90
N THR A 201 6.65 -7.15 3.82
CA THR A 201 7.93 -6.42 3.73
C THR A 201 7.95 -5.11 4.54
N SER A 202 6.87 -4.75 5.22
CA SER A 202 6.80 -3.57 6.09
C SER A 202 7.84 -3.68 7.22
N HIS A 203 8.66 -2.65 7.41
CA HIS A 203 9.84 -2.73 8.28
C HIS A 203 10.19 -1.38 8.91
N ALA A 204 10.96 -1.40 9.99
CA ALA A 204 11.58 -0.20 10.54
C ALA A 204 12.85 0.18 9.76
N ASP A 205 13.05 1.48 9.56
CA ASP A 205 14.34 2.06 9.19
C ASP A 205 14.85 2.92 10.36
N GLY A 206 15.92 2.46 11.00
CA GLY A 206 16.41 3.02 12.26
C GLY A 206 15.40 2.94 13.40
N SER A 207 15.59 3.79 14.41
CA SER A 207 14.72 3.85 15.59
C SER A 207 13.44 4.66 15.38
N ASN A 208 13.37 5.44 14.29
CA ASN A 208 12.45 6.57 14.16
C ASN A 208 11.48 6.45 12.98
N GLU A 209 11.71 5.55 12.03
CA GLU A 209 10.88 5.43 10.84
C GLU A 209 10.37 4.00 10.70
N PHE A 210 9.08 3.85 10.44
CA PHE A 210 8.46 2.59 10.09
C PHE A 210 7.82 2.77 8.72
N HIS A 211 8.14 1.85 7.82
CA HIS A 211 7.72 1.85 6.43
C HIS A 211 6.64 0.78 6.31
N ALA A 212 5.38 1.20 6.31
CA ALA A 212 4.26 0.31 6.06
C ALA A 212 3.97 0.28 4.57
N TYR A 213 4.01 -0.90 3.95
CA TYR A 213 3.70 -1.06 2.54
C TYR A 213 2.26 -1.47 2.33
N ILE A 214 1.51 -0.64 1.64
CA ILE A 214 0.12 -0.92 1.26
C ILE A 214 0.03 -1.07 -0.25
N SER A 215 -0.86 -1.91 -0.74
CA SER A 215 -1.27 -1.97 -2.14
C SER A 215 -2.79 -1.88 -2.21
N ALA A 216 -3.31 -1.39 -3.33
CA ALA A 216 -4.75 -1.32 -3.58
C ALA A 216 -5.04 -1.92 -4.95
N ILE A 217 -6.02 -2.81 -5.02
CA ILE A 217 -6.45 -3.48 -6.24
C ILE A 217 -7.90 -3.12 -6.50
N ASP A 218 -8.22 -2.59 -7.67
CA ASP A 218 -9.59 -2.27 -8.04
C ASP A 218 -10.43 -3.55 -8.11
N LYS A 219 -11.52 -3.62 -7.33
CA LYS A 219 -12.35 -4.82 -7.15
C LYS A 219 -12.93 -5.33 -8.47
N GLN A 220 -13.24 -4.42 -9.39
CA GLN A 220 -13.90 -4.72 -10.65
C GLN A 220 -12.90 -5.14 -11.72
N THR A 221 -11.81 -4.39 -11.86
CA THR A 221 -10.88 -4.49 -12.99
C THR A 221 -9.62 -5.27 -12.65
N GLY A 222 -9.30 -5.47 -11.38
CA GLY A 222 -8.02 -6.05 -10.95
C GLY A 222 -6.82 -5.10 -11.12
N LYS A 223 -7.06 -3.85 -11.52
CA LYS A 223 -6.00 -2.86 -11.72
C LYS A 223 -5.36 -2.52 -10.38
N VAL A 224 -4.04 -2.58 -10.30
CA VAL A 224 -3.32 -2.14 -9.10
C VAL A 224 -3.21 -0.62 -9.14
N PHE A 225 -3.48 0.06 -8.03
CA PHE A 225 -3.17 1.47 -7.92
C PHE A 225 -1.65 1.65 -7.90
N ARG A 226 -1.13 2.35 -8.89
CA ARG A 226 0.31 2.48 -9.10
C ARG A 226 0.82 3.76 -8.46
N SER A 227 1.17 3.66 -7.18
CA SER A 227 2.27 4.45 -6.59
C SER A 227 3.39 3.48 -6.25
N PHE A 228 4.61 4.00 -6.11
CA PHE A 228 5.79 3.17 -5.87
C PHE A 228 6.33 3.47 -4.48
N ASN A 229 6.80 2.43 -3.80
CA ASN A 229 7.45 2.59 -2.51
C ASN A 229 8.92 3.04 -2.67
N ASP A 230 9.60 3.26 -1.55
CA ASP A 230 11.04 3.58 -1.46
C ASP A 230 11.97 2.46 -1.94
N LYS A 231 11.43 1.28 -2.27
CA LYS A 231 12.12 0.16 -2.92
C LYS A 231 11.72 -0.04 -4.38
N GLY A 232 10.87 0.84 -4.93
CA GLY A 232 10.43 0.77 -6.32
C GLY A 232 9.37 -0.30 -6.60
N GLU A 233 8.86 -0.93 -5.56
CA GLU A 233 7.78 -1.90 -5.64
C GLU A 233 6.43 -1.17 -5.76
N PRO A 234 5.45 -1.74 -6.48
CA PRO A 234 4.08 -1.23 -6.49
C PRO A 234 3.52 -1.25 -5.08
N GLY A 235 3.03 -0.11 -4.64
CA GLY A 235 2.52 0.09 -3.30
C GLY A 235 2.93 1.44 -2.73
N PHE A 236 2.50 1.67 -1.51
CA PHE A 236 2.62 2.94 -0.83
C PHE A 236 3.42 2.73 0.43
N SER A 237 4.45 3.52 0.65
CA SER A 237 5.09 3.64 1.96
C SER A 237 4.27 4.60 2.80
N ILE A 238 3.74 4.16 3.93
CA ILE A 238 3.36 5.11 4.99
C ILE A 238 4.66 5.49 5.70
N PHE A 239 5.01 6.78 5.63
CA PHE A 239 6.14 7.36 6.35
C PHE A 239 5.73 7.83 7.74
N GLY A 240 6.68 7.75 8.68
CA GLY A 240 6.61 8.43 9.96
C GLY A 240 6.08 7.54 11.08
N TRP A 241 6.98 6.81 11.72
CA TRP A 241 6.78 6.45 13.13
C TRP A 241 7.13 7.68 13.97
N ASN A 242 6.54 7.83 15.16
CA ASN A 242 6.90 8.93 16.05
C ASN A 242 8.39 8.87 16.42
N GLN A 243 9.02 10.02 16.52
CA GLN A 243 10.38 10.14 17.06
C GLN A 243 10.28 10.29 18.59
N ILE A 244 10.80 9.30 19.33
CA ILE A 244 10.99 9.42 20.78
C ILE A 244 12.35 10.08 21.02
N ILE A 245 12.39 11.19 21.75
CA ILE A 245 13.65 11.87 22.06
C ILE A 245 14.34 11.11 23.20
N ILE A 246 15.24 10.19 22.85
CA ILE A 246 16.00 9.37 23.80
C ILE A 246 16.83 10.24 24.77
N ALA A 247 17.27 11.42 24.33
CA ALA A 247 18.13 12.29 25.14
C ALA A 247 17.45 12.83 26.41
N GLN A 248 16.11 12.93 26.45
CA GLN A 248 15.37 13.54 27.56
C GLN A 248 13.97 12.97 27.81
N ASP A 249 13.62 11.83 27.19
CA ASP A 249 12.27 11.23 27.26
C ASP A 249 11.17 12.25 26.90
N ILE A 250 11.40 13.03 25.83
CA ILE A 250 10.46 14.04 25.34
C ILE A 250 9.70 13.48 24.13
N HIS A 251 8.38 13.54 24.19
CA HIS A 251 7.50 12.95 23.18
C HIS A 251 6.86 14.02 22.30
N ILE A 252 7.23 14.04 21.02
CA ILE A 252 6.62 14.92 20.01
C ILE A 252 5.93 14.07 18.95
N LEU A 253 4.63 14.25 18.77
CA LEU A 253 3.87 13.53 17.75
C LEU A 253 4.27 14.04 16.36
N ARG A 254 4.68 13.16 15.44
CA ARG A 254 5.05 13.54 14.07
C ARG A 254 3.84 14.00 13.26
N ASN A 255 2.67 13.45 13.52
CA ASN A 255 1.41 13.89 12.94
C ASN A 255 0.39 14.13 14.07
N SER A 256 -0.34 15.24 14.00
CA SER A 256 -1.35 15.60 14.99
C SER A 256 -2.56 16.25 14.31
N ASN A 257 -3.74 15.95 14.82
CA ASN A 257 -4.94 16.71 14.50
C ASN A 257 -5.11 17.83 15.52
N VAL A 258 -5.71 18.92 15.06
CA VAL A 258 -6.19 19.94 15.97
C VAL A 258 -7.27 19.37 16.89
N ASN A 259 -7.36 19.93 18.09
CA ASN A 259 -8.45 19.67 19.01
C ASN A 259 -9.65 20.60 18.68
N LYS A 260 -10.70 20.56 19.49
CA LYS A 260 -11.89 21.41 19.32
C LYS A 260 -11.59 22.92 19.26
N GLU A 261 -10.57 23.40 19.95
CA GLU A 261 -10.18 24.81 19.86
C GLU A 261 -9.48 25.10 18.53
N GLY A 262 -8.58 24.21 18.10
CA GLY A 262 -7.87 24.35 16.84
C GLY A 262 -8.75 24.22 15.59
N GLU A 263 -9.86 23.45 15.67
CA GLU A 263 -10.89 23.38 14.62
C GLU A 263 -11.55 24.74 14.32
N ASN A 264 -11.50 25.68 15.27
CA ASN A 264 -12.13 27.00 15.16
C ASN A 264 -11.20 28.09 14.60
N ILE A 265 -9.93 27.79 14.38
CA ILE A 265 -8.93 28.75 13.87
C ILE A 265 -8.33 28.27 12.55
N THR A 266 -7.83 29.21 11.76
CA THR A 266 -7.09 28.90 10.54
C THR A 266 -5.64 28.55 10.86
N ALA A 267 -4.99 27.78 9.97
CA ALA A 267 -3.58 27.46 10.07
C ALA A 267 -2.68 28.72 10.16
N ASN A 268 -3.05 29.81 9.49
CA ASN A 268 -2.32 31.09 9.56
C ASN A 268 -2.46 31.76 10.94
N GLN A 269 -3.64 31.70 11.57
CA GLN A 269 -3.82 32.24 12.92
C GLN A 269 -2.96 31.49 13.93
N PHE A 270 -2.90 30.16 13.82
CA PHE A 270 -2.01 29.32 14.62
C PHE A 270 -0.53 29.71 14.44
N ILE A 271 -0.06 29.79 13.19
CA ILE A 271 1.33 30.16 12.86
C ILE A 271 1.68 31.55 13.41
N ASN A 272 0.78 32.51 13.27
CA ASN A 272 1.00 33.88 13.76
C ASN A 272 1.09 33.93 15.28
N GLU A 273 0.21 33.23 16.00
CA GLU A 273 0.27 33.16 17.46
C GLU A 273 1.58 32.50 17.92
N LEU A 274 1.98 31.39 17.30
CA LEU A 274 3.23 30.70 17.62
C LEU A 274 4.47 31.56 17.37
N ASN A 275 4.51 32.28 16.25
CA ASN A 275 5.65 33.14 15.88
C ASN A 275 5.72 34.44 16.68
N SER A 276 4.60 34.90 17.27
CA SER A 276 4.56 36.09 18.12
C SER A 276 5.21 35.88 19.50
N ILE A 277 5.47 34.62 19.87
CA ILE A 277 5.95 34.23 21.19
C ILE A 277 7.45 33.98 21.18
N ASN A 278 8.14 34.55 22.19
CA ASN A 278 9.60 34.45 22.29
C ASN A 278 10.09 33.31 23.18
N THR A 279 9.30 32.82 24.13
CA THR A 279 9.76 31.77 25.06
C THR A 279 9.30 30.39 24.60
N ILE A 280 10.19 29.39 24.72
CA ILE A 280 9.87 28.01 24.36
C ILE A 280 8.65 27.47 25.10
N LYS A 281 8.55 27.73 26.41
CA LYS A 281 7.42 27.29 27.24
C LYS A 281 6.09 27.81 26.71
N GLN A 282 6.04 29.07 26.30
CA GLN A 282 4.83 29.65 25.73
C GLN A 282 4.54 29.12 24.31
N LYS A 283 5.57 28.87 23.47
CA LYS A 283 5.37 28.24 22.15
C LYS A 283 4.77 26.84 22.29
N LEU A 284 5.27 26.03 23.21
CA LEU A 284 4.74 24.70 23.50
C LEU A 284 3.30 24.75 24.05
N ASN A 285 2.98 25.76 24.86
CA ASN A 285 1.62 25.98 25.33
C ASN A 285 0.66 26.30 24.17
N VAL A 286 1.08 27.10 23.17
CA VAL A 286 0.26 27.35 21.98
C VAL A 286 0.01 26.07 21.19
N ILE A 287 1.03 25.24 21.01
CA ILE A 287 0.86 23.94 20.34
C ILE A 287 -0.14 23.06 21.13
N SER A 288 0.00 22.99 22.45
CA SER A 288 -0.90 22.21 23.32
C SER A 288 -2.33 22.76 23.39
N LYS A 289 -2.49 24.08 23.23
CA LYS A 289 -3.80 24.74 23.23
C LYS A 289 -4.65 24.27 22.06
N TYR A 290 -4.05 24.11 20.88
CA TYR A 290 -4.77 23.83 19.64
C TYR A 290 -4.66 22.39 19.14
N THR A 291 -3.84 21.55 19.78
CA THR A 291 -3.62 20.15 19.38
C THR A 291 -3.69 19.24 20.58
N ASP A 292 -3.76 17.93 20.35
CA ASP A 292 -3.67 16.94 21.43
C ASP A 292 -2.22 16.63 21.86
N GLN A 293 -1.23 17.39 21.35
CA GLN A 293 0.16 17.25 21.78
C GLN A 293 0.31 17.70 23.23
N LYS A 294 0.89 16.83 24.07
CA LYS A 294 1.19 17.11 25.47
C LYS A 294 2.70 17.22 25.64
N PHE A 295 3.15 18.32 26.24
CA PHE A 295 4.57 18.53 26.59
C PHE A 295 4.78 18.48 28.11
N ALA A 296 4.06 17.61 28.82
CA ALA A 296 4.14 17.55 30.29
C ALA A 296 5.59 17.31 30.77
N GLU A 297 6.37 16.52 30.05
CA GLU A 297 7.78 16.23 30.34
C GLU A 297 8.70 17.46 30.18
N PHE A 298 8.30 18.48 29.42
CA PHE A 298 9.03 19.76 29.36
C PHE A 298 8.93 20.56 30.66
N THR A 299 7.98 20.25 31.55
CA THR A 299 7.75 21.06 32.75
C THR A 299 8.58 20.65 33.96
N GLU A 300 9.27 19.50 33.89
CA GLU A 300 10.12 18.99 34.97
C GLU A 300 11.61 19.05 34.59
N LYS A 301 12.30 20.10 35.06
CA LYS A 301 13.77 20.23 35.18
C LYS A 301 14.67 20.22 33.91
N SER A 302 14.18 19.95 32.69
CA SER A 302 15.08 19.77 31.52
C SER A 302 15.39 21.03 30.68
N ILE A 303 14.49 22.03 30.62
CA ILE A 303 14.61 23.18 29.69
C ILE A 303 15.84 24.06 29.98
N GLU A 304 16.28 24.13 31.24
CA GLU A 304 17.35 25.05 31.62
C GLU A 304 18.71 24.72 30.99
N ASN A 305 18.93 23.50 30.50
CA ASN A 305 20.21 23.05 29.94
C ASN A 305 20.20 22.86 28.43
N VAL A 306 19.09 23.23 27.76
CA VAL A 306 18.87 22.97 26.34
C VAL A 306 18.36 24.25 25.66
N ASP A 307 18.95 24.58 24.51
CA ASP A 307 18.39 25.57 23.60
C ASP A 307 17.42 24.89 22.65
N TYR A 308 16.29 25.55 22.40
CA TYR A 308 15.26 25.08 21.48
C TYR A 308 15.01 26.10 20.38
N ASP A 309 14.65 25.59 19.20
CA ASP A 309 14.11 26.39 18.11
C ASP A 309 12.83 25.73 17.59
N ILE A 310 11.74 26.50 17.48
CA ILE A 310 10.46 26.05 16.93
C ILE A 310 10.04 27.04 15.85
N ASN A 311 9.90 26.52 14.63
CA ASN A 311 9.43 27.23 13.46
C ASN A 311 8.19 26.55 12.90
N ALA A 312 7.23 27.33 12.39
CA ALA A 312 6.04 26.82 11.72
C ALA A 312 5.96 27.33 10.28
N LYS A 313 5.49 26.48 9.37
CA LYS A 313 5.27 26.78 7.96
C LYS A 313 3.91 26.27 7.52
N LEU A 314 3.18 27.08 6.77
CA LEU A 314 1.93 26.68 6.13
C LEU A 314 2.23 25.69 4.98
N LEU A 315 1.46 24.62 4.91
CA LEU A 315 1.43 23.66 3.80
C LEU A 315 0.10 23.79 3.05
N GLU A 316 0.00 23.08 1.92
CA GLU A 316 -1.26 22.96 1.18
C GLU A 316 -2.39 22.38 2.04
N ASN A 317 -3.64 22.61 1.63
CA ASN A 317 -4.84 22.08 2.29
C ASN A 317 -4.98 22.47 3.77
N ASN A 318 -4.51 23.65 4.17
CA ASN A 318 -4.56 24.17 5.55
C ASN A 318 -3.87 23.25 6.57
N LYS A 319 -2.80 22.59 6.14
CA LYS A 319 -1.91 21.82 7.02
C LYS A 319 -0.75 22.71 7.47
N VAL A 320 -0.14 22.41 8.62
CA VAL A 320 1.02 23.15 9.15
C VAL A 320 2.17 22.17 9.36
N SER A 321 3.37 22.55 8.94
CA SER A 321 4.62 21.90 9.33
C SER A 321 5.24 22.65 10.49
N LEU A 322 5.62 21.95 11.56
CA LEU A 322 6.41 22.43 12.68
C LEU A 322 7.80 21.81 12.59
N THR A 323 8.84 22.63 12.61
CA THR A 323 10.21 22.17 12.80
C THR A 323 10.65 22.52 14.21
N ILE A 324 10.92 21.52 15.04
CA ILE A 324 11.39 21.65 16.42
C ILE A 324 12.83 21.16 16.45
N LYS A 325 13.76 21.96 16.97
CA LYS A 325 15.17 21.60 17.12
C LYS A 325 15.60 21.76 18.56
N PHE A 326 16.49 20.90 19.04
CA PHE A 326 17.10 21.07 20.36
C PHE A 326 18.61 20.82 20.36
N LYS A 327 19.33 21.51 21.25
CA LYS A 327 20.76 21.29 21.48
C LYS A 327 21.09 21.58 22.94
N GLY A 328 22.08 20.91 23.52
CA GLY A 328 22.60 21.33 24.83
C GLY A 328 23.10 22.78 24.75
N LYS A 329 22.94 23.58 25.81
CA LYS A 329 23.39 24.99 25.83
C LYS A 329 24.87 25.19 25.48
N SER A 330 25.70 24.19 25.78
CA SER A 330 27.13 24.18 25.44
C SER A 330 27.43 23.76 24.00
N ALA A 331 26.44 23.26 23.25
CA ALA A 331 26.62 22.83 21.87
C ALA A 331 26.56 24.03 20.90
N SER A 332 27.49 24.05 19.95
CA SER A 332 27.60 25.12 18.95
C SER A 332 26.55 25.05 17.84
N SER A 333 25.94 23.88 17.61
CA SER A 333 24.97 23.65 16.54
C SER A 333 23.89 22.64 16.92
N TYR A 334 22.76 22.69 16.20
CA TYR A 334 21.71 21.69 16.27
C TYR A 334 22.11 20.50 15.38
N ALA A 335 22.28 19.33 15.98
CA ALA A 335 22.56 18.11 15.23
C ALA A 335 21.31 17.66 14.46
N ILE A 336 21.48 16.99 13.31
CA ILE A 336 20.36 16.53 12.46
C ILE A 336 19.45 15.59 13.25
N GLN A 337 20.04 14.69 14.05
CA GLN A 337 19.28 13.78 14.92
C GLN A 337 18.44 14.49 16.00
N ASN A 338 18.69 15.78 16.24
CA ASN A 338 17.94 16.62 17.17
C ASN A 338 17.02 17.63 16.46
N THR A 339 16.72 17.39 15.18
CA THR A 339 15.71 18.14 14.42
C THR A 339 14.49 17.25 14.21
N PHE A 340 13.31 17.81 14.46
CA PHE A 340 12.03 17.12 14.43
C PHE A 340 11.11 17.89 13.50
N GLU A 341 10.41 17.15 12.65
CA GLU A 341 9.31 17.68 11.88
C GLU A 341 8.01 17.07 12.39
N ALA A 342 7.05 17.92 12.70
CA ALA A 342 5.69 17.54 13.06
C ALA A 342 4.70 18.21 12.13
N TYR A 343 3.61 17.52 11.79
CA TYR A 343 2.58 18.00 10.88
C TYR A 343 1.25 18.10 11.62
N ILE A 344 0.59 19.25 11.50
CA ILE A 344 -0.71 19.51 12.13
C ILE A 344 -1.77 19.68 11.04
N SER A 345 -2.89 18.98 11.18
CA SER A 345 -4.01 19.05 10.23
C SER A 345 -5.36 19.26 10.94
N GLY A 346 -6.41 19.57 10.16
CA GLY A 346 -7.77 19.75 10.66
C GLY A 346 -8.17 21.19 11.02
N PHE A 347 -7.31 22.18 10.74
CA PHE A 347 -7.66 23.59 10.92
C PHE A 347 -8.87 24.01 10.06
N LYS A 348 -9.54 25.09 10.48
CA LYS A 348 -10.60 25.72 9.71
C LYS A 348 -10.08 26.16 8.34
N LYS A 349 -10.85 25.88 7.28
CA LYS A 349 -10.58 26.41 5.94
C LYS A 349 -10.80 27.93 5.90
N SER A 350 -9.89 28.63 5.24
CA SER A 350 -9.90 30.09 5.02
C SER A 350 -11.17 30.59 4.36
#